data_AF-A0A955UQV0-F1
#
_entry.id   AF-A0A955UQV0-F1
#
_cell.length_a   1.000
_cell.length_b   1.000
_cell.length_c   1.000
_cell.angle_alpha   90.00
_cell.angle_beta   90.00
_cell.angle_gamma   90.00
#
_symmetry.space_group_name_H-M   'P 1'
#
loop_
_entity.id
_entity.type
_entity.pdbx_description
1 polymer ?
#
loop_
_entity_poly.entity_id
_entity_poly.type
_entity_poly.pdbx_seq_one_letter_code
_entity_poly.pdbx_strand_id
1 'polypeptide(L)'
;MLKILVRVCIVLLALALAPAASLAVPTPYYFASGTVQLRATLDGTTTSVISGPVPVTIPLGGSQVVFDPDAGANGTLLGLVLEPAAPIALDLDQTIVALDSILIENTMLTNAVGATAAVSGLGSFSLATLLTADVSGVFPDTSTFGPTPVSSLTSSAAGSLAVSGDTISLGLVGVNLATFPQLANPGAPDIVVKADFTFIGVVPEPGTALLLGLGLAGLAASRSRR
;
A
#
# COMPACT_ATOMS: atom_id res chain seq x y z
N MET A 1 -20.15 53.57 12.33
CA MET A 1 -19.87 53.01 10.98
C MET A 1 -18.80 51.92 10.97
N LEU A 2 -17.67 52.06 11.68
CA LEU A 2 -16.57 51.08 11.68
C LEU A 2 -16.97 49.64 12.12
N LYS A 3 -17.86 49.51 13.12
CA LYS A 3 -18.33 48.19 13.62
C LYS A 3 -19.18 47.40 12.61
N ILE A 4 -19.82 48.08 11.67
CA ILE A 4 -20.63 47.44 10.62
C ILE A 4 -19.71 46.92 9.51
N LEU A 5 -18.70 47.71 9.14
CA LEU A 5 -17.70 47.34 8.12
C LEU A 5 -16.90 46.09 8.53
N VAL A 6 -16.49 46.00 9.80
CA VAL A 6 -15.76 44.82 10.33
C VAL A 6 -16.62 43.56 10.29
N ARG A 7 -17.91 43.65 10.63
CA ARG A 7 -18.83 42.49 10.58
C ARG A 7 -19.11 42.05 9.15
N VAL A 8 -19.24 43.00 8.21
CA VAL A 8 -19.41 42.70 6.78
C VAL A 8 -18.16 42.03 6.21
N CYS A 9 -16.96 42.50 6.56
CA CYS A 9 -15.70 41.83 6.16
C CYS A 9 -15.56 40.42 6.75
N ILE A 10 -15.95 40.19 8.02
CA ILE A 10 -15.87 38.85 8.62
C ILE A 10 -16.86 37.88 7.96
N VAL A 11 -18.06 38.33 7.61
CA VAL A 11 -19.06 37.50 6.91
C VAL A 11 -18.63 37.21 5.47
N LEU A 12 -18.07 38.18 4.76
CA LEU A 12 -17.50 37.97 3.41
C LEU A 12 -16.27 37.05 3.44
N LEU A 13 -15.41 37.17 4.45
CA LEU A 13 -14.27 36.26 4.64
C LEU A 13 -14.74 34.84 4.98
N ALA A 14 -15.78 34.70 5.81
CA ALA A 14 -16.38 33.41 6.14
C ALA A 14 -17.12 32.77 4.95
N LEU A 15 -17.74 33.55 4.06
CA LEU A 15 -18.30 33.05 2.80
C LEU A 15 -17.21 32.71 1.75
N ALA A 16 -16.08 33.42 1.75
CA ALA A 16 -14.92 33.07 0.91
C ALA A 16 -14.13 31.86 1.44
N LEU A 17 -14.32 31.54 2.72
CA LEU A 17 -13.81 30.33 3.40
C LEU A 17 -14.84 29.20 3.45
N ALA A 18 -16.02 29.38 2.83
CA ALA A 18 -16.87 28.23 2.57
C ALA A 18 -16.03 27.26 1.73
N PRO A 19 -15.80 26.02 2.17
CA PRO A 19 -15.13 25.05 1.33
C PRO A 19 -15.99 24.97 0.08
N ALA A 20 -15.49 25.49 -1.04
CA ALA A 20 -16.08 25.18 -2.32
C ALA A 20 -16.15 23.67 -2.33
N ALA A 21 -17.36 23.12 -2.44
CA ALA A 21 -17.52 21.71 -2.71
C ALA A 21 -16.82 21.52 -4.05
N SER A 22 -15.56 21.13 -3.96
CA SER A 22 -14.81 20.62 -5.08
C SER A 22 -15.69 19.50 -5.60
N LEU A 23 -16.06 19.57 -6.88
CA LEU A 23 -16.67 18.44 -7.56
C LEU A 23 -15.53 17.55 -8.07
N ALA A 24 -14.51 17.31 -7.23
CA ALA A 24 -13.38 16.50 -7.67
C ALA A 24 -13.87 15.07 -7.72
N VAL A 25 -13.78 14.52 -8.93
CA VAL A 25 -14.11 13.14 -9.19
C VAL A 25 -12.96 12.29 -8.61
N PRO A 26 -13.27 11.11 -8.02
CA PRO A 26 -12.27 10.12 -7.69
C PRO A 26 -11.25 9.95 -8.82
N THR A 27 -9.99 10.20 -8.51
CA THR A 27 -8.92 10.25 -9.52
C THR A 27 -8.03 9.02 -9.37
N PRO A 28 -7.82 8.22 -10.45
CA PRO A 28 -6.83 7.17 -10.46
C PRO A 28 -5.42 7.75 -10.64
N TYR A 29 -4.50 7.31 -9.80
CA TYR A 29 -3.07 7.60 -9.88
C TYR A 29 -2.33 6.34 -10.26
N TYR A 30 -1.59 6.41 -11.36
CA TYR A 30 -0.77 5.31 -11.86
C TYR A 30 0.68 5.50 -11.41
N PHE A 31 1.29 4.43 -10.94
CA PHE A 31 2.69 4.47 -10.53
C PHE A 31 3.56 3.97 -11.68
N ALA A 32 4.42 4.84 -12.20
CA ALA A 32 5.35 4.51 -13.30
C ALA A 32 6.49 3.58 -12.85
N SER A 33 6.80 3.56 -11.55
CA SER A 33 7.78 2.66 -10.95
C SER A 33 7.47 2.39 -9.48
N GLY A 34 7.92 1.24 -9.00
CA GLY A 34 7.81 0.87 -7.60
C GLY A 34 8.60 -0.41 -7.34
N THR A 35 8.83 -0.68 -6.07
CA THR A 35 9.55 -1.86 -5.61
C THR A 35 8.80 -2.54 -4.47
N VAL A 36 8.83 -3.86 -4.47
CA VAL A 36 8.39 -4.70 -3.35
C VAL A 36 9.64 -5.22 -2.65
N GLN A 37 9.73 -5.01 -1.35
CA GLN A 37 10.70 -5.66 -0.49
C GLN A 37 10.05 -6.86 0.19
N LEU A 38 10.57 -8.04 -0.10
CA LEU A 38 10.05 -9.29 0.42
C LEU A 38 10.90 -9.83 1.55
N ARG A 39 10.21 -10.40 2.53
CA ARG A 39 10.79 -11.15 3.64
C ARG A 39 10.01 -12.45 3.78
N ALA A 40 10.71 -13.57 3.83
CA ALA A 40 10.12 -14.84 4.21
C ALA A 40 10.73 -15.26 5.55
N THR A 41 9.89 -15.60 6.52
CA THR A 41 10.28 -15.98 7.89
C THR A 41 9.51 -17.19 8.37
N LEU A 42 10.05 -17.92 9.34
CA LEU A 42 9.26 -18.92 10.08
C LEU A 42 8.21 -18.22 10.96
N ASP A 43 7.00 -18.75 10.98
CA ASP A 43 5.87 -18.19 11.73
C ASP A 43 6.21 -18.05 13.21
N GLY A 44 5.80 -16.93 13.80
CA GLY A 44 6.14 -16.57 15.18
C GLY A 44 7.62 -16.21 15.42
N THR A 45 8.46 -16.11 14.38
CA THR A 45 9.89 -15.78 14.52
C THR A 45 10.32 -14.63 13.60
N THR A 46 11.58 -14.18 13.76
CA THR A 46 12.25 -13.26 12.83
C THR A 46 13.29 -13.95 11.95
N THR A 47 13.41 -15.28 12.05
CA THR A 47 14.38 -16.08 11.30
C THR A 47 14.01 -16.05 9.83
N SER A 48 14.87 -15.48 8.99
CA SER A 48 14.64 -15.50 7.55
C SER A 48 14.89 -16.89 6.99
N VAL A 49 14.06 -17.29 6.04
CA VAL A 49 14.18 -18.57 5.32
C VAL A 49 14.71 -18.40 3.89
N ILE A 50 15.12 -17.18 3.50
CA ILE A 50 15.61 -16.88 2.16
C ILE A 50 17.10 -17.19 2.08
N SER A 51 17.49 -17.96 1.07
CA SER A 51 18.88 -18.15 0.68
C SER A 51 19.36 -16.87 -0.04
N GLY A 52 20.26 -16.12 0.59
CA GLY A 52 20.91 -14.94 -0.02
C GLY A 52 20.50 -13.57 0.58
N PRO A 53 20.63 -12.48 -0.20
CA PRO A 53 20.42 -11.13 0.31
C PRO A 53 18.94 -10.87 0.63
N VAL A 54 18.69 -10.39 1.84
CA VAL A 54 17.36 -10.04 2.36
C VAL A 54 17.32 -8.54 2.69
N PRO A 55 16.30 -7.78 2.28
CA PRO A 55 15.08 -8.20 1.58
C PRO A 55 15.28 -8.39 0.06
N VAL A 56 14.46 -9.24 -0.54
CA VAL A 56 14.42 -9.42 -2.01
C VAL A 56 13.63 -8.26 -2.61
N THR A 57 14.21 -7.53 -3.57
CA THR A 57 13.59 -6.37 -4.21
C THR A 57 13.03 -6.74 -5.58
N ILE A 58 11.74 -6.49 -5.81
CA ILE A 58 11.05 -6.82 -7.06
C ILE A 58 10.39 -5.58 -7.67
N PRO A 59 10.58 -5.30 -8.96
CA PRO A 59 9.90 -4.18 -9.62
C PRO A 59 8.39 -4.43 -9.75
N LEU A 60 7.61 -3.37 -9.65
CA LEU A 60 6.16 -3.38 -9.86
C LEU A 60 5.81 -3.02 -11.30
N GLY A 61 4.78 -3.65 -11.85
CA GLY A 61 4.35 -3.49 -13.24
C GLY A 61 3.13 -2.58 -13.36
N GLY A 62 1.96 -3.10 -13.00
CA GLY A 62 0.66 -2.41 -13.12
C GLY A 62 0.09 -2.01 -11.76
N SER A 63 0.52 -0.87 -11.22
CA SER A 63 0.07 -0.40 -9.90
C SER A 63 -0.71 0.91 -9.98
N GLN A 64 -1.85 0.96 -9.30
CA GLN A 64 -2.70 2.15 -9.21
C GLN A 64 -3.36 2.32 -7.84
N VAL A 65 -3.67 3.58 -7.50
CA VAL A 65 -4.57 3.93 -6.40
C VAL A 65 -5.66 4.88 -6.88
N VAL A 66 -6.85 4.74 -6.33
CA VAL A 66 -7.96 5.67 -6.57
C VAL A 66 -8.16 6.49 -5.31
N PHE A 67 -7.97 7.81 -5.43
CA PHE A 67 -8.12 8.74 -4.33
C PHE A 67 -9.23 9.74 -4.62
N ASP A 68 -10.10 9.94 -3.64
CA ASP A 68 -11.16 10.94 -3.66
C ASP A 68 -10.86 12.01 -2.61
N PRO A 69 -10.53 13.25 -3.02
CA PRO A 69 -10.20 14.33 -2.09
C PRO A 69 -11.42 14.86 -1.31
N ASP A 70 -12.64 14.64 -1.82
CA ASP A 70 -13.88 15.14 -1.23
C ASP A 70 -14.56 14.10 -0.32
N ALA A 71 -14.18 12.82 -0.46
CA ALA A 71 -14.55 11.78 0.47
C ALA A 71 -13.80 11.94 1.81
N GLY A 72 -14.41 12.61 2.77
CA GLY A 72 -13.89 12.75 4.14
C GLY A 72 -12.96 13.95 4.33
N ALA A 73 -12.51 14.18 5.57
CA ALA A 73 -11.86 15.44 5.94
C ALA A 73 -10.51 15.71 5.25
N ASN A 74 -9.79 14.66 4.85
CA ASN A 74 -8.49 14.76 4.15
C ASN A 74 -8.48 13.89 2.89
N GLY A 75 -9.66 13.56 2.36
CA GLY A 75 -9.84 12.56 1.31
C GLY A 75 -9.76 11.11 1.79
N THR A 76 -10.12 10.21 0.88
CA THR A 76 -10.23 8.76 1.11
C THR A 76 -9.64 7.99 -0.06
N LEU A 77 -8.88 6.95 0.24
CA LEU A 77 -8.49 5.92 -0.72
C LEU A 77 -9.68 4.99 -0.96
N LEU A 78 -10.18 4.99 -2.19
CA LEU A 78 -11.30 4.18 -2.63
C LEU A 78 -10.88 2.87 -3.30
N GLY A 79 -9.67 2.83 -3.85
CA GLY A 79 -9.15 1.67 -4.57
C GLY A 79 -7.64 1.57 -4.48
N LEU A 80 -7.15 0.35 -4.44
CA LEU A 80 -5.74 -0.02 -4.48
C LEU A 80 -5.64 -1.26 -5.37
N VAL A 81 -4.75 -1.25 -6.35
CA VAL A 81 -4.39 -2.44 -7.15
C VAL A 81 -2.90 -2.42 -7.36
N LEU A 82 -2.18 -3.44 -6.91
CA LEU A 82 -0.74 -3.57 -7.06
C LEU A 82 -0.39 -4.92 -7.66
N GLU A 83 0.45 -4.90 -8.69
CA GLU A 83 0.87 -6.09 -9.44
C GLU A 83 2.40 -6.06 -9.65
N PRO A 84 3.14 -7.11 -9.24
CA PRO A 84 4.55 -7.30 -9.60
C PRO A 84 4.77 -7.33 -11.11
N ALA A 85 5.90 -6.78 -11.58
CA ALA A 85 6.24 -6.80 -13.00
C ALA A 85 6.65 -8.19 -13.51
N ALA A 86 6.98 -9.10 -12.59
CA ALA A 86 7.42 -10.45 -12.89
C ALA A 86 7.03 -11.40 -11.74
N PRO A 87 7.00 -12.72 -11.99
CA PRO A 87 6.90 -13.73 -10.93
C PRO A 87 7.91 -13.51 -9.82
N ILE A 88 7.47 -13.79 -8.59
CA ILE A 88 8.31 -13.71 -7.39
C ILE A 88 8.94 -15.09 -7.20
N ALA A 89 10.21 -15.22 -7.52
CA ALA A 89 10.99 -16.42 -7.25
C ALA A 89 11.85 -16.21 -6.00
N LEU A 90 11.67 -17.08 -5.00
CA LEU A 90 12.42 -17.08 -3.75
C LEU A 90 13.23 -18.38 -3.65
N ASP A 91 14.55 -18.22 -3.54
CA ASP A 91 15.45 -19.30 -3.13
C ASP A 91 15.43 -19.41 -1.60
N LEU A 92 15.30 -20.62 -1.07
CA LEU A 92 15.11 -20.87 0.35
C LEU A 92 16.32 -21.57 0.97
N ASP A 93 16.61 -21.24 2.22
CA ASP A 93 17.67 -21.89 2.97
C ASP A 93 17.23 -23.29 3.43
N GLN A 94 17.69 -24.30 2.69
CA GLN A 94 17.41 -25.71 2.96
C GLN A 94 17.92 -26.20 4.33
N THR A 95 18.78 -25.44 5.02
CA THR A 95 19.21 -25.76 6.39
C THR A 95 18.14 -25.39 7.43
N ILE A 96 17.19 -24.52 7.06
CA ILE A 96 16.15 -23.98 7.93
C ILE A 96 14.77 -24.55 7.56
N VAL A 97 14.49 -24.70 6.27
CA VAL A 97 13.21 -25.18 5.74
C VAL A 97 13.39 -26.35 4.81
N ALA A 98 12.37 -27.19 4.71
CA ALA A 98 12.41 -28.37 3.84
C ALA A 98 12.11 -28.08 2.35
N LEU A 99 11.88 -26.82 1.99
CA LEU A 99 11.68 -26.38 0.61
C LEU A 99 12.98 -25.80 0.06
N ASP A 100 13.23 -26.03 -1.23
CA ASP A 100 14.35 -25.45 -1.97
C ASP A 100 13.97 -24.08 -2.52
N SER A 101 12.84 -23.98 -3.21
CA SER A 101 12.38 -22.70 -3.78
C SER A 101 10.87 -22.57 -3.77
N ILE A 102 10.42 -21.31 -3.81
CA ILE A 102 9.01 -20.93 -3.96
C ILE A 102 8.89 -19.99 -5.15
N LEU A 103 7.86 -20.21 -5.97
CA LEU A 103 7.46 -19.33 -7.05
C LEU A 103 6.04 -18.83 -6.80
N ILE A 104 5.86 -17.52 -6.77
CA ILE A 104 4.57 -16.85 -6.62
C ILE A 104 4.26 -16.09 -7.92
N GLU A 105 3.16 -16.45 -8.55
CA GLU A 105 2.69 -15.92 -9.83
C GLU A 105 1.32 -15.26 -9.68
N ASN A 106 0.89 -14.54 -10.72
CA ASN A 106 -0.44 -13.91 -10.80
C ASN A 106 -0.79 -13.10 -9.54
N THR A 107 0.22 -12.46 -8.94
CA THR A 107 0.10 -11.78 -7.67
C THR A 107 -0.58 -10.44 -7.85
N MET A 108 -1.66 -10.22 -7.13
CA MET A 108 -2.39 -8.96 -7.14
C MET A 108 -2.80 -8.60 -5.71
N LEU A 109 -2.42 -7.40 -5.25
CA LEU A 109 -2.89 -6.82 -4.00
C LEU A 109 -3.97 -5.80 -4.29
N THR A 110 -5.19 -6.05 -3.81
CA THR A 110 -6.30 -5.11 -3.92
C THR A 110 -6.77 -4.64 -2.55
N ASN A 111 -7.62 -3.62 -2.51
CA ASN A 111 -8.47 -3.41 -1.34
C ASN A 111 -9.40 -4.63 -1.16
N ALA A 112 -9.69 -4.96 0.10
CA ALA A 112 -10.75 -5.92 0.40
C ALA A 112 -12.10 -5.37 -0.09
N VAL A 113 -13.07 -6.26 -0.35
CA VAL A 113 -14.36 -5.85 -0.93
C VAL A 113 -15.04 -4.80 -0.05
N GLY A 114 -15.29 -3.62 -0.63
CA GLY A 114 -15.90 -2.48 0.05
C GLY A 114 -14.98 -1.74 1.03
N ALA A 115 -13.71 -2.13 1.15
CA ALA A 115 -12.76 -1.44 2.01
C ALA A 115 -12.30 -0.13 1.37
N THR A 116 -12.37 0.94 2.16
CA THR A 116 -11.83 2.27 1.88
C THR A 116 -11.00 2.72 3.08
N ALA A 117 -10.12 3.69 2.88
CA ALA A 117 -9.28 4.21 3.96
C ALA A 117 -9.25 5.74 3.95
N ALA A 118 -9.79 6.34 5.02
CA ALA A 118 -9.66 7.77 5.24
C ALA A 118 -8.18 8.11 5.48
N VAL A 119 -7.68 9.13 4.80
CA VAL A 119 -6.30 9.58 4.94
C VAL A 119 -6.21 10.52 6.15
N SER A 120 -5.17 10.38 6.96
CA SER A 120 -4.91 11.29 8.07
C SER A 120 -4.36 12.63 7.56
N GLY A 121 -4.38 13.66 8.40
CA GLY A 121 -3.80 14.96 8.02
C GLY A 121 -2.29 14.93 7.76
N LEU A 122 -1.62 13.81 8.06
CA LEU A 122 -0.20 13.57 7.78
C LEU A 122 0.01 12.52 6.67
N GLY A 123 -1.05 12.15 5.95
CA GLY A 123 -0.97 11.21 4.83
C GLY A 123 -0.98 9.73 5.21
N SER A 124 -1.09 9.38 6.49
CA SER A 124 -1.16 7.97 6.92
C SER A 124 -2.57 7.39 6.77
N PHE A 125 -2.66 6.11 6.47
CA PHE A 125 -3.94 5.38 6.37
C PHE A 125 -3.78 3.91 6.76
N SER A 126 -4.91 3.25 7.02
CA SER A 126 -4.97 1.80 7.23
C SER A 126 -6.08 1.25 6.35
N LEU A 127 -5.73 0.27 5.52
CA LEU A 127 -6.63 -0.31 4.53
C LEU A 127 -6.64 -1.82 4.68
N ALA A 128 -7.83 -2.40 4.78
CA ALA A 128 -7.99 -3.84 4.63
C ALA A 128 -7.70 -4.23 3.18
N THR A 129 -6.80 -5.18 2.99
CA THR A 129 -6.32 -5.59 1.66
C THR A 129 -6.58 -7.06 1.42
N LEU A 130 -6.75 -7.43 0.17
CA LEU A 130 -6.82 -8.80 -0.30
C LEU A 130 -5.66 -9.02 -1.26
N LEU A 131 -4.72 -9.89 -0.90
CA LEU A 131 -3.80 -10.45 -1.87
C LEU A 131 -4.40 -11.71 -2.46
N THR A 132 -4.29 -11.87 -3.78
CA THR A 132 -4.48 -13.13 -4.49
C THR A 132 -3.21 -13.48 -5.25
N ALA A 133 -2.80 -14.75 -5.24
CA ALA A 133 -1.66 -15.24 -6.00
C ALA A 133 -1.78 -16.74 -6.26
N ASP A 134 -1.00 -17.25 -7.21
CA ASP A 134 -0.77 -18.68 -7.40
C ASP A 134 0.61 -19.04 -6.86
N VAL A 135 0.68 -20.05 -6.00
CA VAL A 135 1.96 -20.48 -5.42
C VAL A 135 2.32 -21.89 -5.82
N SER A 136 3.56 -22.06 -6.24
CA SER A 136 4.21 -23.35 -6.43
C SER A 136 5.55 -23.39 -5.69
N GLY A 137 6.10 -24.58 -5.50
CA GLY A 137 7.41 -24.73 -4.88
C GLY A 137 8.05 -26.06 -5.21
N VAL A 138 9.36 -26.12 -4.96
CA VAL A 138 10.24 -27.25 -5.27
C VAL A 138 10.87 -27.73 -3.96
N PHE A 139 10.87 -29.05 -3.76
CA PHE A 139 11.55 -29.72 -2.66
C PHE A 139 13.00 -30.09 -3.06
N PRO A 140 13.90 -30.35 -2.10
CA PRO A 140 15.29 -30.74 -2.39
C PRO A 140 15.43 -32.02 -3.24
N ASP A 141 14.42 -32.89 -3.22
CA ASP A 141 14.36 -34.09 -4.07
C ASP A 141 13.82 -33.81 -5.48
N THR A 142 13.68 -32.53 -5.85
CA THR A 142 13.12 -32.02 -7.11
C THR A 142 11.61 -32.26 -7.31
N SER A 143 10.93 -32.86 -6.34
CA SER A 143 9.46 -32.93 -6.38
C SER A 143 8.85 -31.54 -6.24
N THR A 144 7.63 -31.35 -6.73
CA THR A 144 6.99 -30.03 -6.80
C THR A 144 5.57 -30.06 -6.25
N PHE A 145 5.09 -28.93 -5.75
CA PHE A 145 3.68 -28.71 -5.47
C PHE A 145 3.15 -27.46 -6.22
N GLY A 146 1.83 -27.37 -6.34
CA GLY A 146 1.16 -26.23 -6.98
C GLY A 146 1.10 -26.32 -8.52
N PRO A 147 0.64 -25.25 -9.20
CA PRO A 147 0.20 -23.97 -8.62
C PRO A 147 -1.08 -24.12 -7.80
N THR A 148 -1.09 -23.56 -6.60
CA THR A 148 -2.25 -23.51 -5.72
C THR A 148 -2.66 -22.05 -5.51
N PRO A 149 -3.92 -21.67 -5.79
CA PRO A 149 -4.37 -20.31 -5.53
C PRO A 149 -4.43 -20.05 -4.03
N VAL A 150 -3.89 -18.91 -3.61
CA VAL A 150 -3.89 -18.44 -2.22
C VAL A 150 -4.52 -17.06 -2.14
N SER A 151 -5.19 -16.78 -1.01
CA SER A 151 -5.76 -15.47 -0.73
C SER A 151 -5.54 -15.05 0.72
N SER A 152 -5.00 -13.85 0.95
CA SER A 152 -4.74 -13.32 2.29
C SER A 152 -5.96 -12.52 2.80
N LEU A 153 -7.03 -13.20 3.21
CA LEU A 153 -8.27 -12.53 3.68
C LEU A 153 -8.08 -11.72 4.99
N THR A 154 -6.97 -11.91 5.69
CA THR A 154 -6.65 -11.24 6.96
C THR A 154 -5.53 -10.20 6.86
N SER A 155 -5.10 -9.83 5.65
CA SER A 155 -4.02 -8.86 5.48
C SER A 155 -4.54 -7.42 5.60
N SER A 156 -3.89 -6.62 6.44
CA SER A 156 -4.11 -5.17 6.52
C SER A 156 -2.83 -4.45 6.17
N ALA A 157 -2.91 -3.49 5.26
CA ALA A 157 -1.77 -2.64 4.94
C ALA A 157 -1.85 -1.35 5.76
N ALA A 158 -0.79 -1.07 6.53
CA ALA A 158 -0.57 0.29 7.03
C ALA A 158 0.21 1.06 5.97
N GLY A 159 -0.30 2.22 5.59
CA GLY A 159 0.28 2.97 4.48
C GLY A 159 0.54 4.42 4.79
N SER A 160 1.43 5.00 3.98
CA SER A 160 1.67 6.44 3.91
C SER A 160 1.52 6.90 2.47
N LEU A 161 0.85 8.03 2.31
CA LEU A 161 0.76 8.77 1.06
C LEU A 161 1.44 10.11 1.27
N ALA A 162 2.43 10.41 0.45
CA ALA A 162 3.12 11.70 0.46
C ALA A 162 3.13 12.28 -0.94
N VAL A 163 2.86 13.58 -1.05
CA VAL A 163 3.00 14.33 -2.31
C VAL A 163 4.14 15.32 -2.14
N SER A 164 5.12 15.27 -3.04
CA SER A 164 6.27 16.17 -3.05
C SER A 164 6.50 16.70 -4.46
N GLY A 165 6.19 17.98 -4.68
CA GLY A 165 6.26 18.58 -6.01
C GLY A 165 5.31 17.89 -6.99
N ASP A 166 5.86 17.33 -8.06
CA ASP A 166 5.18 16.56 -9.09
C ASP A 166 5.15 15.05 -8.81
N THR A 167 5.68 14.60 -7.67
CA THR A 167 5.76 13.18 -7.31
C THR A 167 4.77 12.81 -6.22
N ILE A 168 4.19 11.62 -6.35
CA ILE A 168 3.40 10.97 -5.31
C ILE A 168 4.13 9.72 -4.86
N SER A 169 4.40 9.61 -3.56
CA SER A 169 4.98 8.43 -2.94
C SER A 169 3.91 7.71 -2.13
N LEU A 170 3.83 6.39 -2.35
CA LEU A 170 3.00 5.50 -1.56
C LEU A 170 3.92 4.47 -0.89
N GLY A 171 3.77 4.28 0.41
CA GLY A 171 4.37 3.18 1.15
C GLY A 171 3.27 2.29 1.70
N LEU A 172 3.42 0.98 1.61
CA LEU A 172 2.58 0.01 2.32
C LEU A 172 3.48 -0.94 3.08
N VAL A 173 3.18 -1.19 4.35
CA VAL A 173 3.95 -2.11 5.18
C VAL A 173 3.06 -3.14 5.85
N GLY A 174 3.64 -4.31 6.12
CA GLY A 174 3.00 -5.37 6.90
C GLY A 174 2.00 -6.23 6.13
N VAL A 175 2.10 -6.28 4.80
CA VAL A 175 1.23 -7.15 3.99
C VAL A 175 1.71 -8.59 4.12
N ASN A 176 0.84 -9.48 4.59
CA ASN A 176 1.12 -10.92 4.59
C ASN A 176 0.74 -11.48 3.22
N LEU A 177 1.73 -11.98 2.48
CA LEU A 177 1.51 -12.54 1.15
C LEU A 177 0.88 -13.92 1.22
N ALA A 178 1.53 -14.80 1.96
CA ALA A 178 1.11 -16.18 2.07
C ALA A 178 1.72 -16.84 3.30
N THR A 179 1.04 -17.89 3.74
CA THR A 179 1.52 -18.80 4.78
C THR A 179 1.52 -20.21 4.20
N PHE A 180 2.64 -20.92 4.36
CA PHE A 180 2.83 -22.25 3.80
C PHE A 180 3.20 -23.25 4.89
N PRO A 181 2.52 -24.40 4.95
CA PRO A 181 2.92 -25.46 5.86
C PRO A 181 4.23 -26.10 5.41
N GLN A 182 5.10 -26.44 6.36
CA GLN A 182 6.29 -27.24 6.10
C GLN A 182 5.93 -28.72 5.96
N LEU A 183 5.37 -29.11 4.80
CA LEU A 183 4.81 -30.45 4.56
C LEU A 183 5.78 -31.60 4.84
N ALA A 184 7.07 -31.40 4.58
CA ALA A 184 8.12 -32.39 4.80
C ALA A 184 8.64 -32.44 6.25
N ASN A 185 8.19 -31.53 7.13
CA ASN A 185 8.52 -31.53 8.55
C ASN A 185 7.28 -31.24 9.42
N PRO A 186 6.39 -32.25 9.62
CA PRO A 186 5.16 -32.08 10.40
C PRO A 186 5.46 -31.61 11.84
N GLY A 187 5.05 -30.38 12.17
CA GLY A 187 5.28 -29.75 13.47
C GLY A 187 6.30 -28.61 13.47
N ALA A 188 6.99 -28.36 12.35
CA ALA A 188 7.77 -27.14 12.17
C ALA A 188 6.85 -25.93 11.96
N PRO A 189 7.28 -24.71 12.35
CA PRO A 189 6.51 -23.50 12.10
C PRO A 189 6.32 -23.27 10.60
N ASP A 190 5.14 -22.79 10.21
CA ASP A 190 4.83 -22.46 8.82
C ASP A 190 5.76 -21.36 8.29
N ILE A 191 5.94 -21.28 6.97
CA ILE A 191 6.67 -20.18 6.33
C ILE A 191 5.67 -19.05 6.07
N VAL A 192 5.98 -17.85 6.58
CA VAL A 192 5.20 -16.64 6.33
C VAL A 192 6.00 -15.72 5.41
N VAL A 193 5.42 -15.38 4.26
CA VAL A 193 5.97 -14.38 3.35
C VAL A 193 5.29 -13.05 3.60
N LYS A 194 6.07 -12.01 3.84
CA LYS A 194 5.64 -10.63 4.03
C LYS A 194 6.23 -9.73 2.96
N ALA A 195 5.47 -8.71 2.58
CA ALA A 195 5.91 -7.69 1.65
C ALA A 195 5.69 -6.30 2.21
N ASP A 196 6.69 -5.46 1.98
CA ASP A 196 6.60 -4.02 2.11
C ASP A 196 6.71 -3.42 0.70
N PHE A 197 5.79 -2.54 0.35
CA PHE A 197 5.72 -1.92 -0.97
C PHE A 197 6.13 -0.46 -0.88
N THR A 198 6.87 0.02 -1.86
CA THR A 198 7.20 1.45 -2.01
C THR A 198 7.04 1.87 -3.45
N PHE A 199 6.32 2.97 -3.67
CA PHE A 199 5.99 3.51 -4.98
C PHE A 199 6.43 4.94 -5.12
N ILE A 200 6.75 5.31 -6.36
CA ILE A 200 6.94 6.69 -6.78
C ILE A 200 6.21 6.84 -8.12
N GLY A 201 5.15 7.64 -8.08
CA GLY A 201 4.34 8.02 -9.23
C GLY A 201 4.51 9.50 -9.54
N VAL A 202 4.00 9.89 -10.71
CA VAL A 202 3.89 11.29 -11.10
C VAL A 202 2.45 11.75 -10.88
N VAL A 203 2.27 12.97 -10.37
CA VAL A 203 0.95 13.57 -10.25
C VAL A 203 0.50 13.98 -11.66
N PRO A 204 -0.70 13.57 -12.13
CA PRO A 204 -1.15 13.84 -13.49
C PRO A 204 -1.12 15.31 -13.88
N GLU A 205 -1.25 16.24 -12.92
CA GLU A 205 -1.19 17.68 -13.16
C GLU A 205 -0.54 18.42 -11.97
N PRO A 206 0.41 19.36 -12.21
CA PRO A 206 1.02 20.18 -11.15
C PRO A 206 0.00 20.97 -10.32
N GLY A 207 -1.16 21.33 -10.91
CA GLY A 207 -2.24 22.04 -10.21
C GLY A 207 -2.89 21.20 -9.10
N THR A 208 -3.02 19.89 -9.31
CA THR A 208 -3.58 18.95 -8.33
C THR A 208 -2.61 18.70 -7.19
N ALA A 209 -1.31 18.62 -7.49
CA ALA A 209 -0.27 18.51 -6.45
C ALA A 209 -0.18 19.76 -5.58
N LEU A 210 -0.32 20.95 -6.17
CA LEU A 210 -0.39 22.21 -5.45
C LEU A 210 -1.63 22.29 -4.56
N LEU A 211 -2.80 21.88 -5.06
CA LEU A 211 -4.04 21.86 -4.28
C LEU A 211 -4.04 20.82 -3.15
N LEU A 212 -3.46 19.65 -3.38
CA LEU A 212 -3.28 18.63 -2.34
C LEU A 212 -2.23 19.06 -1.31
N GLY A 213 -1.09 19.60 -1.75
CA GLY A 213 -0.02 20.10 -0.88
C GLY A 213 -0.46 21.30 -0.05
N LEU A 214 -1.16 22.27 -0.66
CA LEU A 214 -1.75 23.41 0.04
C LEU A 214 -2.94 23.01 0.90
N GLY A 215 -3.72 22.01 0.48
CA GLY A 215 -4.81 21.43 1.26
C GLY A 215 -4.29 20.80 2.55
N LEU A 216 -3.28 19.93 2.46
CA LEU A 216 -2.63 19.29 3.60
C LEU A 216 -1.88 20.29 4.48
N ALA A 217 -1.13 21.23 3.89
CA ALA A 217 -0.40 22.27 4.63
C ALA A 217 -1.33 23.28 5.31
N GLY A 218 -2.39 23.71 4.62
CA GLY A 218 -3.43 24.58 5.16
C GLY A 218 -4.19 23.92 6.31
N LEU A 219 -4.46 22.62 6.19
CA LEU A 219 -5.10 21.85 7.24
C LEU A 219 -4.18 21.65 8.46
N ALA A 220 -2.90 21.36 8.25
CA ALA A 220 -1.90 21.28 9.33
C ALA A 220 -1.76 22.61 10.08
N ALA A 221 -1.77 23.74 9.36
CA ALA A 221 -1.73 25.08 9.94
C ALA A 221 -3.03 25.46 10.67
N SER A 222 -4.19 24.94 10.25
CA SER A 222 -5.48 25.19 10.92
C SER A 222 -5.57 24.48 12.28
N ARG A 223 -4.90 23.33 12.43
CA ARG A 223 -4.92 22.51 13.64
C ARG A 223 -3.90 22.95 14.69
N SER A 224 -2.81 23.62 14.30
CA SER A 224 -1.86 24.21 15.26
C SER A 224 -2.42 25.45 15.98
N ARG A 225 -3.60 25.93 15.59
CA ARG A 225 -4.29 27.10 16.18
C ARG A 225 -5.50 26.71 17.06
N ARG A 226 -5.77 25.42 17.26
CA ARG A 226 -6.68 24.94 18.31
C ARG A 226 -5.86 24.38 19.47
#